data_AF-A0A7S2SLK3-F1
#
_entry.id   AF-A0A7S2SLK3-F1
#
_cell.length_a   1.000
_cell.length_b   1.000
_cell.length_c   1.000
_cell.angle_alpha   90.00
_cell.angle_beta   90.00
_cell.angle_gamma   90.00
#
_symmetry.space_group_name_H-M   'P 1'
#
loop_
_entity.id
_entity.type
_entity.pdbx_description
1 polymer ?
#
loop_
_entity_poly.entity_id
_entity_poly.type
_entity_poly.pdbx_seq_one_letter_code
_entity_poly.pdbx_strand_id
1 'polypeptide(L)'
;VHKLRGFFKAFFAAETLVWGGFLAGWPGLPGNEYHETWDRRLSFALNLFTKMPNDVRLAMVVYAVRFSLAYGPCLLRSLATPLFQPLDDGATPPSSPTY
;
A
#
# COMPACT_ATOMS: atom_id res chain seq x y z
N VAL A 1 -16.36 -10.34 7.10
CA VAL A 1 -16.60 -9.04 7.76
C VAL A 1 -15.58 -8.71 8.86
N HIS A 2 -15.31 -9.58 9.84
CA HIS A 2 -14.38 -9.27 10.95
C HIS A 2 -12.94 -8.89 10.53
N LYS A 3 -12.31 -9.67 9.64
CA LYS A 3 -10.93 -9.39 9.18
C LYS A 3 -10.80 -8.07 8.42
N LEU A 4 -11.79 -7.76 7.57
CA LEU A 4 -11.86 -6.49 6.84
C LEU A 4 -11.98 -5.30 7.78
N ARG A 5 -12.82 -5.42 8.81
CA ARG A 5 -12.93 -4.41 9.87
C ARG A 5 -11.60 -4.24 10.63
N GLY A 6 -10.91 -5.33 10.94
CA GLY A 6 -9.60 -5.31 11.58
C GLY A 6 -8.54 -4.61 10.72
N PHE A 7 -8.53 -4.87 9.42
CA PHE A 7 -7.66 -4.19 8.46
C PHE A 7 -7.92 -2.67 8.45
N PHE A 8 -9.17 -2.25 8.22
CA PHE A 8 -9.50 -0.82 8.16
C PHE A 8 -9.30 -0.11 9.49
N LYS A 9 -9.53 -0.79 10.62
CA LYS A 9 -9.22 -0.24 11.95
C LYS A 9 -7.74 0.07 12.09
N ALA A 10 -6.85 -0.80 11.59
CA ALA A 10 -5.41 -0.55 11.61
C ALA A 10 -4.99 0.53 10.59
N PHE A 11 -5.63 0.54 9.41
CA PHE A 11 -5.40 1.52 8.35
C PHE A 11 -5.70 2.95 8.82
N PHE A 12 -6.87 3.17 9.41
CA PHE A 12 -7.27 4.48 9.94
C PHE A 12 -6.64 4.82 11.30
N ALA A 13 -5.84 3.93 11.88
CA ALA A 13 -5.01 4.24 13.04
C ALA A 13 -3.68 4.93 12.67
N ALA A 14 -3.36 5.03 11.37
CA ALA A 14 -2.31 5.93 10.90
C ALA A 14 -2.79 7.39 10.93
N GLU A 15 -1.87 8.34 10.85
CA GLU A 15 -2.22 9.75 10.72
C GLU A 15 -3.00 10.02 9.42
N THR A 16 -3.95 10.95 9.48
CA THR A 16 -4.86 11.26 8.36
C THR A 16 -4.13 11.62 7.07
N LEU A 17 -3.05 12.41 7.16
CA LEU A 17 -2.24 12.76 5.99
C LEU A 17 -1.54 11.54 5.39
N VAL A 18 -1.17 10.57 6.22
CA VAL A 18 -0.48 9.35 5.79
C VAL A 18 -1.47 8.40 5.13
N TRP A 19 -2.57 8.01 5.77
CA TRP A 19 -3.51 7.09 5.11
C TRP A 19 -4.29 7.76 3.98
N GLY A 20 -4.55 9.07 4.07
CA GLY A 20 -5.18 9.85 3.02
C GLY A 20 -4.30 9.97 1.77
N GLY A 21 -3.00 10.21 1.97
CA GLY A 21 -2.01 10.21 0.89
C GLY A 21 -1.92 8.88 0.15
N PHE A 22 -2.07 7.75 0.84
CA PHE A 22 -2.11 6.42 0.22
C PHE A 22 -3.27 6.28 -0.76
N LEU A 23 -4.42 6.88 -0.45
CA LEU A 23 -5.61 6.86 -1.32
C LEU A 23 -5.53 7.89 -2.45
N ALA A 24 -4.73 8.95 -2.29
CA ALA A 24 -4.55 9.99 -3.28
C ALA A 24 -3.87 9.45 -4.55
N GLY A 25 -2.78 8.69 -4.40
CA GLY A 25 -2.19 7.88 -5.47
C GLY A 25 -1.56 8.64 -6.65
N TRP A 26 -1.53 9.98 -6.62
CA TRP A 26 -0.96 10.82 -7.68
C TRP A 26 0.01 11.87 -7.12
N PRO A 27 1.14 12.14 -7.81
CA PRO A 27 2.04 13.24 -7.48
C PRO A 27 1.29 14.59 -7.40
N GLY A 28 1.64 15.39 -6.39
CA GLY A 28 1.06 16.72 -6.18
C GLY A 28 -0.29 16.77 -5.44
N LEU A 29 -0.91 15.62 -5.14
CA LEU A 29 -2.08 15.59 -4.24
C LEU A 29 -1.66 15.65 -2.76
N PRO A 30 -2.45 16.28 -1.87
CA PRO A 30 -2.13 16.38 -0.45
C PRO A 30 -1.87 15.01 0.20
N GLY A 31 -0.75 14.89 0.90
CA GLY A 31 -0.35 13.66 1.58
C GLY A 31 0.38 12.66 0.68
N ASN A 32 0.42 12.86 -0.64
CA ASN A 32 1.15 11.97 -1.54
C ASN A 32 2.66 11.99 -1.28
N GLU A 33 3.19 13.06 -0.69
CA GLU A 33 4.59 13.11 -0.23
C GLU A 33 4.92 11.92 0.68
N TYR A 34 3.98 11.42 1.49
CA TYR A 34 4.19 10.25 2.35
C TYR A 34 4.22 8.91 1.60
N HIS A 35 4.00 8.90 0.28
CA HIS A 35 3.96 7.70 -0.57
C HIS A 35 4.64 7.90 -1.93
N GLU A 36 5.32 9.02 -2.14
CA GLU A 36 5.93 9.32 -3.43
C GLU A 36 7.07 8.35 -3.74
N THR A 37 7.91 8.09 -2.74
CA THR A 37 9.07 7.22 -2.85
C THR A 37 8.77 5.79 -2.37
N TRP A 38 9.49 4.82 -2.92
CA TRP A 38 9.28 3.40 -2.61
C TRP A 38 9.54 3.07 -1.13
N ASP A 39 10.57 3.65 -0.53
CA ASP A 39 10.92 3.47 0.89
C ASP A 39 9.81 3.97 1.82
N ARG A 40 9.14 5.07 1.46
CA ARG A 40 7.98 5.59 2.21
C ARG A 40 6.77 4.66 2.09
N ARG A 41 6.50 4.12 0.89
CA ARG A 41 5.46 3.10 0.69
C ARG A 41 5.73 1.82 1.48
N LEU A 42 6.98 1.35 1.49
CA LEU A 42 7.37 0.16 2.26
C LEU A 42 7.25 0.44 3.76
N SER A 43 7.72 1.59 4.23
CA SER A 43 7.62 2.00 5.64
C SER A 43 6.16 2.08 6.09
N PHE A 44 5.28 2.62 5.25
CA PHE A 44 3.83 2.61 5.50
C PHE A 44 3.28 1.19 5.60
N ALA A 45 3.60 0.32 4.64
CA ALA A 45 3.13 -1.07 4.63
C ALA A 45 3.57 -1.83 5.89
N LEU A 46 4.83 -1.67 6.31
CA LEU A 46 5.37 -2.28 7.53
C LEU A 46 4.67 -1.73 8.78
N ASN A 47 4.53 -0.40 8.88
CA ASN A 47 3.84 0.26 9.99
C ASN A 47 2.35 -0.16 10.08
N LEU A 48 1.68 -0.27 8.94
CA LEU A 48 0.32 -0.78 8.89
C LEU A 48 0.25 -2.23 9.37
N PHE A 49 1.18 -3.09 8.91
CA PHE A 49 1.24 -4.49 9.31
C PHE A 49 1.45 -4.66 10.83
N THR A 50 2.27 -3.82 11.47
CA THR A 50 2.47 -3.88 12.94
C THR A 50 1.26 -3.41 13.75
N LYS A 51 0.37 -2.60 13.16
CA LYS A 51 -0.89 -2.15 13.80
C LYS A 51 -2.06 -3.12 13.61
N MET A 52 -1.97 -4.07 12.67
CA MET A 52 -3.05 -5.02 12.41
C MET A 52 -3.26 -6.01 13.56
N PRO A 53 -4.50 -6.49 13.78
CA PRO A 53 -4.74 -7.66 14.62
C PRO A 53 -4.00 -8.91 14.11
N ASN A 54 -3.58 -9.79 15.02
CA ASN A 54 -2.77 -10.99 14.68
C ASN A 54 -3.48 -11.92 13.68
N ASP A 55 -4.80 -12.07 13.78
CA ASP A 55 -5.59 -12.90 12.86
C ASP A 55 -5.62 -12.33 11.44
N VAL A 56 -5.59 -11.01 11.30
CA VAL A 56 -5.50 -10.31 10.01
C VAL A 56 -4.11 -10.46 9.42
N ARG A 57 -3.05 -10.26 10.21
CA ARG A 57 -1.65 -10.45 9.77
C ARG A 57 -1.44 -11.86 9.23
N LEU A 58 -1.87 -12.86 9.98
CA LEU A 58 -1.75 -14.27 9.58
C LEU A 58 -2.49 -14.53 8.27
N ALA A 59 -3.72 -14.02 8.14
CA ALA A 59 -4.49 -14.18 6.90
C ALA A 59 -3.79 -13.53 5.70
N MET A 60 -3.18 -12.36 5.86
CA MET A 60 -2.43 -11.69 4.79
C MET A 60 -1.16 -12.45 4.40
N VAL A 61 -0.38 -12.92 5.38
CA VAL A 61 0.84 -13.71 5.10
C VAL A 61 0.48 -15.02 4.40
N VAL A 62 -0.51 -15.75 4.91
CA VAL A 62 -0.98 -17.00 4.30
C VAL A 62 -1.47 -16.75 2.88
N TYR A 63 -2.27 -15.71 2.65
CA TYR A 63 -2.72 -15.35 1.31
C TYR A 63 -1.55 -15.05 0.39
N ALA A 64 -0.59 -14.23 0.84
CA ALA A 64 0.52 -13.80 0.02
C ALA A 64 1.49 -14.94 -0.33
N VAL A 65 1.71 -15.89 0.60
CA VAL A 65 2.46 -17.12 0.34
C VAL A 65 1.72 -17.99 -0.67
N ARG A 66 0.43 -18.28 -0.44
CA ARG A 66 -0.36 -19.13 -1.36
C ARG A 66 -0.44 -18.54 -2.76
N PHE A 67 -0.65 -17.23 -2.85
CA PHE A 67 -0.67 -16.50 -4.11
C PHE A 67 0.68 -16.58 -4.81
N SER A 68 1.78 -16.42 -4.07
CA SER A 68 3.12 -16.51 -4.66
C SER A 68 3.48 -17.94 -5.12
N LEU A 69 3.00 -18.96 -4.42
CA LEU A 69 3.16 -20.34 -4.87
C LEU A 69 2.37 -20.63 -6.16
N ALA A 70 1.19 -20.04 -6.30
CA ALA A 70 0.33 -20.24 -7.46
C ALA A 70 0.75 -19.43 -8.70
N TYR A 71 1.27 -18.22 -8.52
CA TYR A 71 1.49 -17.25 -9.60
C TYR A 71 2.94 -16.75 -9.73
N GLY A 72 3.89 -17.35 -9.00
CA GLY A 72 5.30 -16.97 -9.01
C GLY A 72 5.65 -15.98 -7.89
N PRO A 73 6.89 -15.46 -7.83
CA PRO A 73 7.42 -14.71 -6.67
C PRO A 73 6.84 -13.28 -6.52
N CYS A 74 5.51 -13.14 -6.52
CA CYS A 74 4.78 -11.88 -6.41
C CYS A 74 5.06 -11.15 -5.09
N LEU A 75 5.23 -11.87 -3.98
CA LEU A 75 5.61 -11.26 -2.70
C LEU A 75 6.98 -10.59 -2.79
N LEU A 76 7.98 -11.30 -3.34
CA LEU A 76 9.32 -10.76 -3.57
C LEU A 76 9.26 -9.57 -4.54
N ARG A 77 8.48 -9.65 -5.61
CA ARG A 77 8.28 -8.55 -6.56
C ARG A 77 7.64 -7.32 -5.90
N SER A 78 6.70 -7.52 -4.97
CA SER A 78 6.07 -6.43 -4.21
C SER A 78 7.00 -5.80 -3.17
N LEU A 79 7.94 -6.58 -2.60
CA LEU A 79 8.91 -6.12 -1.61
C LEU A 79 10.22 -5.61 -2.21
N ALA A 80 10.46 -5.88 -3.48
CA ALA A 80 11.65 -5.46 -4.19
C ALA A 80 11.28 -4.77 -5.49
N THR A 81 10.14 -4.06 -5.50
CA THR A 81 9.62 -3.34 -6.68
C THR A 81 10.69 -2.52 -7.41
N PRO A 82 11.60 -1.77 -6.73
CA PRO A 82 12.64 -1.01 -7.41
C PRO A 82 13.62 -1.86 -8.22
N LEU A 83 13.78 -3.15 -7.89
CA LEU A 83 14.63 -4.10 -8.61
C LEU A 83 13.92 -4.75 -9.81
N PHE A 84 12.58 -4.71 -9.86
CA PHE A 84 11.79 -5.42 -10.86
C PHE A 84 10.97 -4.51 -11.79
N GLN A 85 10.77 -3.24 -11.43
CA GLN A 85 10.13 -2.23 -12.25
C GLN A 85 10.60 -0.84 -11.81
N PRO A 86 11.16 -0.01 -12.72
CA PRO A 86 11.25 1.42 -12.47
C PRO A 86 9.85 1.94 -12.17
N LEU A 87 9.72 2.77 -11.13
CA LEU A 87 8.51 3.54 -10.94
C LEU A 87 8.39 4.45 -12.17
N ASP A 88 7.36 4.26 -12.99
CA ASP A 88 6.98 5.32 -13.95
C ASP A 88 6.50 6.49 -13.09
N ASP A 89 7.37 7.51 -12.96
CA ASP A 89 7.21 8.68 -12.08
C ASP A 89 6.12 9.66 -12.53
N GLY A 90 5.18 9.24 -13.39
CA GLY A 90 4.17 10.15 -13.89
C GLY A 90 3.33 9.56 -15.00
N ALA A 91 2.29 8.82 -14.62
CA ALA A 91 1.04 9.08 -15.31
C ALA A 91 0.63 10.50 -14.91
N THR A 92 0.33 11.36 -15.89
CA THR A 92 -0.32 12.64 -15.62
C THR A 92 -1.71 12.37 -15.04
N PRO A 93 -2.14 13.08 -13.98
CA PRO A 93 -3.51 12.96 -13.51
C PRO A 93 -4.45 13.24 -14.69
N PRO A 94 -5.58 12.52 -14.84
CA PRO A 94 -6.56 12.86 -15.84
C PRO A 94 -6.95 14.33 -15.62
N SER A 95 -6.85 15.13 -16.69
CA SER A 95 -7.19 16.54 -16.66
C SER A 95 -8.57 16.70 -16.01
N SER A 96 -8.66 17.51 -14.96
CA SER A 96 -9.92 17.83 -14.29
C SER A 96 -11.00 18.14 -15.34
N PRO A 97 -12.20 17.56 -15.26
CA PRO A 97 -13.28 17.96 -16.14
C PRO A 97 -13.52 19.46 -15.95
N THR A 98 -13.33 20.22 -17.02
CA THR A 98 -13.82 21.60 -17.10
C THR A 98 -15.33 21.54 -16.99
N TYR A 99 -15.86 21.96 -15.85
CA TYR A 99 -17.28 22.28 -15.68
C TYR A 99 -17.56 23.68 -16.24
#